data_AF-H2YHK6-F1
#
_entry.id   AF-H2YHK6-F1
#
_cell.length_a   1.000
_cell.length_b   1.000
_cell.length_c   1.000
_cell.angle_alpha   90.00
_cell.angle_beta   90.00
_cell.angle_gamma   90.00
#
_symmetry.space_group_name_H-M   'P 1'
#
loop_
_entity.id
_entity.type
_entity.pdbx_description
1 polymer ?
#
loop_
_entity_poly.entity_id
_entity_poly.type
_entity_poly.pdbx_seq_one_letter_code
_entity_poly.pdbx_strand_id
1 'polypeptide(L)'
;MYSMKDLLSWWEVPAIAHFFSLFKSCFSLTDFTIEELEEALLSDGESDVSTAFTSKLLMELLQGCYNNANISVTNYHETLIDIMKRRWELEDGRVNPLASIHSDFHGLPTQLKVQIIHRLTEYRLDAQDVEEKLCGLNPSDLRLEPLGSDRNGSKYWYFFGVRLYKETPPETKSRKRKKRRESSPSGKR
;
A
#
# COMPACT_ATOMS: atom_id res chain seq x y z
N MET A 1 2.51 -16.98 -9.78
CA MET A 1 2.77 -15.75 -10.54
C MET A 1 1.51 -14.90 -10.46
N TYR A 2 1.60 -13.69 -9.90
CA TYR A 2 0.45 -12.78 -9.85
C TYR A 2 0.24 -12.14 -11.22
N SER A 3 -1.01 -11.89 -11.58
CA SER A 3 -1.34 -11.16 -12.80
C SER A 3 -1.52 -9.68 -12.51
N MET A 4 -1.39 -8.85 -13.54
CA MET A 4 -1.72 -7.42 -13.46
C MET A 4 -3.14 -7.16 -12.92
N LYS A 5 -4.09 -8.05 -13.21
CA LYS A 5 -5.47 -7.94 -12.68
C LYS A 5 -5.54 -8.11 -11.16
N ASP A 6 -4.69 -8.97 -10.61
CA ASP A 6 -4.63 -9.16 -9.16
C ASP A 6 -4.09 -7.89 -8.50
N LEU A 7 -3.01 -7.34 -9.04
CA LEU A 7 -2.38 -6.12 -8.54
C LEU A 7 -3.33 -4.92 -8.56
N LEU A 8 -4.07 -4.74 -9.67
CA LEU A 8 -5.09 -3.69 -9.81
C LEU A 8 -6.28 -3.83 -8.86
N SER A 9 -6.46 -4.99 -8.24
CA SER A 9 -7.52 -5.23 -7.26
C SER A 9 -7.12 -4.87 -5.83
N TRP A 10 -5.82 -4.68 -5.57
CA TRP A 10 -5.29 -4.38 -4.25
C TRP A 10 -5.31 -2.87 -4.02
N TRP A 11 -6.06 -2.46 -3.00
CA TRP A 11 -6.22 -1.04 -2.66
C TRP A 11 -4.94 -0.43 -2.09
N GLU A 12 -4.02 -1.28 -1.62
CA GLU A 12 -2.72 -0.90 -1.07
C GLU A 12 -1.78 -0.32 -2.13
N VAL A 13 -1.81 -0.85 -3.36
CA VAL A 13 -0.93 -0.39 -4.46
C VAL A 13 -1.15 1.10 -4.75
N PRO A 14 -2.38 1.56 -5.01
CA PRO A 14 -2.58 2.98 -5.27
C PRO A 14 -2.43 3.82 -4.00
N ALA A 15 -2.69 3.28 -2.80
CA ALA A 15 -2.40 3.98 -1.55
C ALA A 15 -0.90 4.26 -1.36
N ILE A 16 -0.02 3.30 -1.67
CA ILE A 16 1.44 3.49 -1.68
C ILE A 16 1.82 4.59 -2.68
N ALA A 17 1.36 4.49 -3.93
CA ALA A 17 1.68 5.47 -4.95
C ALA A 17 1.24 6.90 -4.55
N HIS A 18 0.05 7.02 -3.97
CA HIS A 18 -0.47 8.28 -3.46
C HIS A 18 0.37 8.83 -2.31
N PHE A 19 0.77 7.99 -1.35
CA PHE A 19 1.62 8.38 -0.23
C PHE A 19 2.94 8.99 -0.72
N PHE A 20 3.64 8.30 -1.63
CA PHE A 20 4.89 8.79 -2.19
C PHE A 20 4.69 10.12 -2.92
N SER A 21 3.63 10.24 -3.73
CA SER A 21 3.32 11.47 -4.44
C SER A 21 2.99 12.64 -3.51
N LEU A 22 2.19 12.39 -2.46
CA LEU A 22 1.71 13.40 -1.52
C LEU A 22 2.84 13.92 -0.63
N PHE A 23 3.72 13.03 -0.16
CA PHE A 23 4.76 13.36 0.81
C PHE A 23 6.17 13.49 0.22
N LYS A 24 6.36 13.36 -1.11
CA LYS A 24 7.70 13.40 -1.72
C LYS A 24 8.55 14.59 -1.30
N SER A 25 7.96 15.79 -1.23
CA SER A 25 8.69 16.99 -0.85
C SER A 25 9.04 17.03 0.64
N CYS A 26 8.14 16.56 1.52
CA CYS A 26 8.34 16.57 2.97
C CYS A 26 9.32 15.49 3.43
N PHE A 27 9.25 14.30 2.82
CA PHE A 27 10.03 13.14 3.21
C PHE A 27 11.20 12.84 2.27
N SER A 28 11.40 13.65 1.22
CA SER A 28 12.44 13.44 0.20
C SER A 28 12.34 12.08 -0.50
N LEU A 29 11.11 11.66 -0.80
CA LEU A 29 10.83 10.36 -1.42
C LEU A 29 11.00 10.41 -2.93
N THR A 30 11.25 9.26 -3.53
CA THR A 30 11.29 9.07 -4.98
C THR A 30 9.95 9.42 -5.61
N ASP A 31 10.01 10.18 -6.71
CA ASP A 31 8.88 10.44 -7.58
C ASP A 31 8.79 9.35 -8.65
N PHE A 32 7.61 8.75 -8.81
CA PHE A 32 7.35 7.70 -9.79
C PHE A 32 5.86 7.66 -10.15
N THR A 33 5.55 7.05 -11.28
CA THR A 33 4.18 6.75 -11.74
C THR A 33 3.70 5.41 -11.21
N ILE A 34 2.39 5.20 -11.16
CA ILE A 34 1.83 3.97 -10.59
C ILE A 34 2.10 2.78 -11.50
N GLU A 35 2.21 3.01 -12.79
CA GLU A 35 2.68 2.04 -13.77
C GLU A 35 4.09 1.55 -13.45
N GLU A 36 5.01 2.45 -13.06
CA GLU A 36 6.37 2.08 -12.66
C GLU A 36 6.37 1.23 -11.37
N LEU A 37 5.54 1.59 -10.38
CA LEU A 37 5.37 0.79 -9.17
C LEU A 37 4.81 -0.60 -9.49
N GLU A 38 3.77 -0.68 -10.33
CA GLU A 38 3.12 -1.93 -10.68
C GLU A 38 4.07 -2.86 -11.43
N GLU A 39 4.80 -2.34 -12.43
CA GLU A 39 5.79 -3.09 -13.19
C GLU A 39 6.93 -3.58 -12.28
N ALA A 40 7.42 -2.72 -11.40
CA ALA A 40 8.45 -3.10 -10.44
C ALA A 40 7.97 -4.22 -9.51
N LEU A 41 6.74 -4.16 -9.00
CA LEU A 41 6.18 -5.20 -8.13
C LEU A 41 5.95 -6.54 -8.85
N LEU A 42 5.57 -6.51 -10.14
CA LEU A 42 5.36 -7.73 -10.93
C LEU A 42 6.68 -8.44 -11.28
N SER A 43 7.74 -7.67 -11.50
CA SER A 43 9.06 -8.17 -11.90
C SER A 43 10.09 -8.19 -10.77
N ASP A 44 9.69 -7.89 -9.53
CA ASP A 44 10.58 -7.80 -8.36
C ASP A 44 11.22 -9.16 -8.04
N GLY A 45 12.55 -9.21 -8.00
CA GLY A 45 13.33 -10.44 -7.86
C GLY A 45 13.65 -11.17 -9.18
N GLU A 46 13.07 -10.71 -10.31
CA GLU A 46 13.40 -11.22 -11.65
C GLU A 46 14.41 -10.31 -12.40
N SER A 47 14.37 -9.01 -12.12
CA SER A 47 15.24 -8.00 -12.73
C SER A 47 15.97 -7.20 -11.65
N ASP A 48 17.25 -6.87 -11.89
CA ASP A 48 18.02 -6.01 -11.00
C ASP A 48 17.42 -4.61 -10.90
N VAL A 49 16.76 -4.14 -11.96
CA VAL A 49 16.15 -2.79 -12.02
C VAL A 49 14.92 -2.71 -11.10
N SER A 50 14.03 -3.69 -11.16
CA SER A 50 12.83 -3.74 -10.30
C SER A 50 13.20 -3.95 -8.83
N THR A 51 14.16 -4.84 -8.59
CA THR A 51 14.73 -5.11 -7.25
C THR A 51 15.37 -3.87 -6.65
N ALA A 52 16.14 -3.11 -7.44
CA ALA A 52 16.71 -1.84 -7.00
C ALA A 52 15.64 -0.79 -6.71
N PHE A 53 14.58 -0.73 -7.52
CA PHE A 53 13.46 0.19 -7.32
C PHE A 53 12.73 -0.11 -6.00
N THR A 54 12.30 -1.35 -5.77
CA THR A 54 11.60 -1.73 -4.53
C THR A 54 12.50 -1.57 -3.30
N SER A 55 13.79 -1.95 -3.40
CA SER A 55 14.78 -1.70 -2.35
C SER A 55 14.89 -0.22 -2.01
N LYS A 56 14.88 0.65 -3.03
CA LYS A 56 14.91 2.10 -2.84
C LYS A 56 13.71 2.60 -2.05
N LEU A 57 12.50 2.15 -2.38
CA LEU A 57 11.29 2.50 -1.63
C LEU A 57 11.39 2.08 -0.16
N LEU A 58 11.85 0.85 0.09
CA LEU A 58 12.06 0.35 1.46
C LEU A 58 13.07 1.21 2.22
N MET A 59 14.22 1.52 1.61
CA MET A 59 15.26 2.33 2.23
C MET A 59 14.73 3.72 2.61
N GLU A 60 14.06 4.42 1.70
CA GLU A 60 13.53 5.78 1.98
C GLU A 60 12.52 5.77 3.13
N LEU A 61 11.65 4.76 3.20
CA LEU A 61 10.70 4.61 4.29
C LEU A 61 11.40 4.29 5.62
N LEU A 62 12.36 3.35 5.61
CA LEU A 62 13.12 2.95 6.81
C LEU A 62 13.98 4.10 7.34
N GLN A 63 14.66 4.85 6.47
CA GLN A 63 15.41 6.06 6.81
C GLN A 63 14.52 7.04 7.59
N GLY A 64 13.30 7.28 7.11
CA GLY A 64 12.34 8.14 7.80
C GLY A 64 11.81 7.54 9.11
N CYS A 65 11.53 6.24 9.16
CA CYS A 65 11.01 5.57 10.37
C CYS A 65 12.01 5.64 11.54
N TYR A 66 13.31 5.53 11.28
CA TYR A 66 14.36 5.58 12.30
C TYR A 66 15.05 6.94 12.40
N ASN A 67 14.67 7.91 11.56
CA ASN A 67 15.41 9.16 11.36
C ASN A 67 16.91 8.93 11.16
N ASN A 68 17.26 7.93 10.33
CA ASN A 68 18.63 7.48 10.11
C ASN A 68 18.97 7.43 8.61
N ALA A 69 19.63 8.47 8.12
CA ALA A 69 20.06 8.57 6.72
C ALA A 69 21.17 7.59 6.31
N ASN A 70 21.80 6.89 7.27
CA ASN A 70 22.86 5.91 6.97
C ASN A 70 22.32 4.52 6.59
N ILE A 71 20.99 4.35 6.56
CA ILE A 71 20.38 3.13 6.02
C ILE A 71 20.60 3.13 4.50
N SER A 72 21.22 2.07 3.99
CA SER A 72 21.66 1.93 2.61
C SER A 72 21.53 0.48 2.14
N VAL A 73 21.88 0.21 0.89
CA VAL A 73 21.81 -1.12 0.27
C VAL A 73 22.54 -2.23 1.06
N THR A 74 23.50 -1.88 1.93
CA THR A 74 24.26 -2.85 2.72
C THR A 74 23.62 -3.25 4.04
N ASN A 75 22.70 -2.44 4.59
CA ASN A 75 22.15 -2.64 5.95
C ASN A 75 20.62 -2.52 6.04
N TYR A 76 19.94 -2.15 4.94
CA TYR A 76 18.48 -1.98 4.97
C TYR A 76 17.74 -3.28 5.28
N HIS A 77 18.28 -4.42 4.87
CA HIS A 77 17.67 -5.73 5.14
C HIS A 77 17.59 -6.02 6.65
N GLU A 78 18.68 -5.82 7.39
CA GLU A 78 18.70 -5.99 8.86
C GLU A 78 17.73 -5.01 9.53
N THR A 79 17.68 -3.78 9.04
CA THR A 79 16.78 -2.74 9.55
C THR A 79 15.32 -3.09 9.26
N LEU A 80 15.02 -3.68 8.10
CA LEU A 80 13.70 -4.17 7.74
C LEU A 80 13.26 -5.30 8.68
N ILE A 81 14.15 -6.26 8.97
CA ILE A 81 13.84 -7.34 9.92
C ILE A 81 13.53 -6.77 11.30
N ASP A 82 14.32 -5.80 11.78
CA ASP A 82 14.12 -5.18 13.09
C ASP A 82 12.76 -4.46 13.19
N ILE A 83 12.40 -3.64 12.18
CA ILE A 83 11.10 -2.95 12.20
C ILE A 83 9.92 -3.93 12.07
N MET A 84 10.07 -4.98 11.27
CA MET A 84 9.03 -6.01 11.11
C MET A 84 8.84 -6.79 12.41
N LYS A 85 9.92 -7.11 13.12
CA LYS A 85 9.79 -7.75 14.44
C LYS A 85 9.11 -6.81 15.44
N ARG A 86 9.56 -5.57 15.56
CA ARG A 86 9.05 -4.67 16.61
C ARG A 86 7.64 -4.16 16.30
N ARG A 87 7.42 -3.63 15.11
CA ARG A 87 6.16 -2.96 14.75
C ARG A 87 5.12 -3.94 14.23
N TRP A 88 5.50 -4.78 13.27
CA TRP A 88 4.55 -5.71 12.64
C TRP A 88 4.21 -6.90 13.54
N GLU A 89 5.18 -7.49 14.23
CA GLU A 89 4.91 -8.64 15.10
C GLU A 89 4.42 -8.23 16.48
N LEU A 90 5.17 -7.39 17.19
CA LEU A 90 4.86 -7.07 18.60
C LEU A 90 3.75 -6.03 18.76
N GLU A 91 3.79 -4.93 17.99
CA GLU A 91 2.79 -3.86 18.13
C GLU A 91 1.48 -4.18 17.38
N ASP A 92 1.55 -4.64 16.13
CA ASP A 92 0.36 -4.98 15.34
C ASP A 92 -0.21 -6.37 15.64
N GLY A 93 0.56 -7.24 16.31
CA GLY A 93 0.14 -8.60 16.63
C GLY A 93 0.00 -9.51 15.39
N ARG A 94 0.75 -9.25 14.31
CA ARG A 94 0.68 -10.01 13.06
C ARG A 94 1.79 -11.04 12.97
N VAL A 95 1.56 -12.12 12.21
CA VAL A 95 2.62 -13.08 11.89
C VAL A 95 3.63 -12.41 10.97
N ASN A 96 4.91 -12.38 11.39
CA ASN A 96 5.99 -11.74 10.64
C ASN A 96 6.44 -12.62 9.45
N PRO A 97 6.26 -12.16 8.20
CA PRO A 97 6.67 -12.92 7.02
C PRO A 97 8.19 -13.07 6.87
N LEU A 98 8.98 -12.24 7.56
CA LEU A 98 10.44 -12.25 7.57
C LEU A 98 11.03 -12.88 8.84
N ALA A 99 10.25 -13.63 9.63
CA ALA A 99 10.73 -14.24 10.87
C ALA A 99 11.79 -15.33 10.67
N SER A 100 11.87 -15.93 9.48
CA SER A 100 12.86 -16.97 9.18
C SER A 100 14.20 -16.35 8.77
N ILE A 101 15.31 -16.96 9.22
CA ILE A 101 16.69 -16.52 8.95
C ILE A 101 17.02 -16.46 7.45
N HIS A 102 16.30 -17.21 6.62
CA HIS A 102 16.52 -17.25 5.16
C HIS A 102 15.45 -16.48 4.37
N SER A 103 14.52 -15.79 5.05
CA SER A 103 13.51 -15.00 4.38
C SER A 103 14.12 -13.68 3.90
N ASP A 104 14.07 -13.47 2.59
CA ASP A 104 14.38 -12.17 1.98
C ASP A 104 13.11 -11.52 1.44
N PHE A 105 13.06 -10.18 1.46
CA PHE A 105 11.92 -9.41 0.96
C PHE A 105 11.62 -9.75 -0.50
N HIS A 106 12.63 -9.84 -1.36
CA HIS A 106 12.44 -10.09 -2.80
C HIS A 106 12.00 -11.54 -3.08
N GLY A 107 12.23 -12.46 -2.14
CA GLY A 107 11.71 -13.83 -2.19
C GLY A 107 10.25 -13.98 -1.78
N LEU A 108 9.62 -12.93 -1.25
CA LEU A 108 8.23 -13.00 -0.78
C LEU A 108 7.20 -13.04 -1.93
N PRO A 109 6.00 -13.57 -1.70
CA PRO A 109 4.86 -13.33 -2.58
C PRO A 109 4.62 -11.83 -2.79
N THR A 110 4.35 -11.40 -4.02
CA THR A 110 4.09 -9.98 -4.37
C THR A 110 3.04 -9.33 -3.48
N GLN A 111 1.99 -10.07 -3.10
CA GLN A 111 0.97 -9.55 -2.19
C GLN A 111 1.55 -9.18 -0.81
N LEU A 112 2.48 -9.98 -0.27
CA LEU A 112 3.16 -9.65 0.99
C LEU A 112 4.12 -8.48 0.83
N LYS A 113 4.83 -8.38 -0.31
CA LYS A 113 5.67 -7.22 -0.62
C LYS A 113 4.87 -5.92 -0.58
N VAL A 114 3.70 -5.90 -1.24
CA VAL A 114 2.78 -4.76 -1.24
C VAL A 114 2.31 -4.42 0.17
N GLN A 115 1.90 -5.41 0.95
CA GLN A 115 1.46 -5.18 2.34
C GLN A 115 2.58 -4.63 3.22
N ILE A 116 3.81 -5.11 3.06
CA ILE A 116 4.98 -4.61 3.81
C ILE A 116 5.25 -3.16 3.44
N ILE A 117 5.36 -2.83 2.14
CA ILE A 117 5.62 -1.45 1.70
C ILE A 117 4.52 -0.51 2.20
N HIS A 118 3.24 -0.89 2.04
CA HIS A 118 2.12 -0.10 2.56
C HIS A 118 2.22 0.10 4.07
N ARG A 119 2.52 -0.95 4.84
CA ARG A 119 2.61 -0.84 6.29
C ARG A 119 3.78 0.04 6.74
N LEU A 120 4.89 0.02 6.00
CA LEU A 120 6.00 0.96 6.22
C LEU A 120 5.60 2.42 5.97
N THR A 121 4.70 2.71 5.01
CA THR A 121 4.17 4.07 4.85
C THR A 121 3.37 4.53 6.06
N GLU A 122 2.64 3.63 6.71
CA GLU A 122 1.91 3.94 7.94
C GLU A 122 2.88 4.17 9.11
N TYR A 123 3.89 3.32 9.26
CA TYR A 123 4.93 3.54 10.29
C TYR A 123 5.73 4.82 10.06
N ARG A 124 5.92 5.23 8.81
CA ARG A 124 6.58 6.49 8.49
C ARG A 124 5.81 7.69 9.05
N LEU A 125 4.47 7.63 9.09
CA LEU A 125 3.63 8.69 9.64
C LEU A 125 3.61 8.73 11.17
N ASP A 126 4.04 7.66 11.83
CA ASP A 126 4.13 7.60 13.30
C ASP A 126 5.49 8.10 13.83
N ALA A 127 6.45 8.39 12.96
CA ALA A 127 7.79 8.82 13.36
C ALA A 127 7.77 10.24 13.96
N GLN A 128 8.73 10.51 14.86
CA GLN A 128 8.75 11.73 15.68
C GLN A 128 8.95 13.03 14.87
N ASP A 129 9.58 12.94 13.69
CA ASP A 129 9.89 14.07 12.82
C ASP A 129 8.70 14.49 11.92
N VAL A 130 7.60 13.75 11.94
CA VAL A 130 6.46 13.97 11.05
C VAL A 130 5.78 15.31 11.31
N GLU A 131 5.57 15.68 12.57
CA GLU A 131 4.91 16.95 12.92
C GLU A 131 5.69 18.15 12.36
N GLU A 132 7.01 18.15 12.51
CA GLU A 132 7.90 19.18 11.95
C GLU A 132 7.86 19.17 10.42
N LYS A 133 7.97 18.00 9.80
CA LYS A 133 8.04 17.89 8.33
C LYS A 133 6.72 18.20 7.62
N LEU A 134 5.59 18.03 8.30
CA LEU A 134 4.26 18.30 7.74
C LEU A 134 3.71 19.68 8.13
N CYS A 135 4.40 20.47 8.95
CA CYS A 135 3.90 21.75 9.47
C CYS A 135 3.51 22.77 8.37
N GLY A 136 4.09 22.66 7.17
CA GLY A 136 3.81 23.54 6.04
C GLY A 136 2.68 23.07 5.11
N LEU A 137 2.08 21.90 5.36
CA LEU A 137 1.01 21.36 4.51
C LEU A 137 -0.36 21.86 4.97
N ASN A 138 -1.21 22.21 4.02
CA ASN A 138 -2.61 22.48 4.32
C ASN A 138 -3.34 21.15 4.56
N PRO A 139 -4.06 20.97 5.68
CA PRO A 139 -4.85 19.77 5.94
C PRO A 139 -5.86 19.44 4.83
N SER A 140 -6.30 20.44 4.07
CA SER A 140 -7.21 20.27 2.93
C SER A 140 -6.54 19.55 1.77
N ASP A 141 -5.23 19.75 1.57
CA ASP A 141 -4.46 19.11 0.50
C ASP A 141 -4.17 17.64 0.82
N LEU A 142 -4.24 17.27 2.10
CA LEU A 142 -4.08 15.89 2.57
C LEU A 142 -5.37 15.06 2.44
N ARG A 143 -6.53 15.71 2.27
CA ARG A 143 -7.81 15.01 2.17
C ARG A 143 -8.07 14.56 0.75
N LEU A 144 -8.33 13.27 0.63
CA LEU A 144 -8.90 12.72 -0.58
C LEU A 144 -10.41 12.67 -0.50
N GLU A 145 -11.07 13.38 -1.41
CA GLU A 145 -12.53 13.35 -1.56
C GLU A 145 -12.92 12.42 -2.71
N PRO A 146 -14.00 11.63 -2.57
CA PRO A 146 -14.50 10.83 -3.67
C PRO A 146 -15.04 11.74 -4.78
N LEU A 147 -14.80 11.38 -6.04
CA LEU A 147 -15.35 12.09 -7.20
C LEU A 147 -16.89 12.06 -7.22
N GLY A 148 -17.47 11.01 -6.63
CA GLY A 148 -18.91 10.86 -6.54
C GLY A 148 -19.32 9.48 -6.08
N SER A 149 -20.62 9.23 -6.10
CA SER A 149 -21.21 7.94 -5.78
C SER A 149 -22.28 7.55 -6.79
N ASP A 150 -22.40 6.25 -7.08
CA ASP A 150 -23.50 5.73 -7.91
C ASP A 150 -24.79 5.48 -7.10
N ARG A 151 -25.88 5.12 -7.79
CA ARG A 151 -27.17 4.76 -7.16
C ARG A 151 -27.08 3.53 -6.24
N ASN A 152 -26.03 2.72 -6.38
CA ASN A 152 -25.77 1.57 -5.54
C ASN A 152 -24.93 1.93 -4.31
N GLY A 153 -24.55 3.19 -4.14
CA GLY A 153 -23.72 3.68 -3.05
C GLY A 153 -22.24 3.32 -3.19
N SER A 154 -21.80 2.90 -4.38
CA SER A 154 -20.37 2.72 -4.66
C SER A 154 -19.72 4.09 -4.80
N LYS A 155 -18.58 4.29 -4.14
CA LYS A 155 -17.79 5.52 -4.25
C LYS A 155 -16.72 5.37 -5.31
N TYR A 156 -16.46 6.46 -6.02
CA TYR A 156 -15.44 6.53 -7.06
C TYR A 156 -14.33 7.45 -6.60
N TRP A 157 -13.10 6.97 -6.67
CA TRP A 157 -11.93 7.63 -6.13
C TRP A 157 -10.92 7.88 -7.25
N TYR A 158 -10.37 9.09 -7.27
CA TYR A 158 -9.30 9.49 -8.18
C TYR A 158 -8.26 10.25 -7.38
N PHE A 159 -7.04 9.72 -7.37
CA PHE A 159 -5.99 10.23 -6.50
C PHE A 159 -4.59 10.10 -7.06
N PHE A 160 -4.41 9.31 -8.13
CA PHE A 160 -3.12 9.17 -8.77
C PHE A 160 -3.20 8.56 -10.19
N GLY A 161 -2.45 9.15 -11.13
CA GLY A 161 -2.33 8.68 -12.52
C GLY A 161 -3.65 8.77 -13.30
N VAL A 162 -3.90 7.80 -14.18
CA VAL A 162 -5.08 7.75 -15.06
C VAL A 162 -6.14 6.73 -14.62
N ARG A 163 -6.00 6.15 -13.41
CA ARG A 163 -6.89 5.10 -12.89
C ARG A 163 -8.06 5.68 -12.11
N LEU A 164 -9.23 5.06 -12.26
CA LEU A 164 -10.43 5.34 -11.46
C LEU A 164 -10.73 4.13 -10.57
N TYR A 165 -10.73 4.32 -9.27
CA TYR A 165 -10.98 3.25 -8.30
C TYR A 165 -12.42 3.25 -7.84
N LYS A 166 -12.96 2.05 -7.62
CA LYS A 166 -14.33 1.87 -7.14
C LYS A 166 -14.32 1.16 -5.80
N GLU A 167 -14.81 1.84 -4.78
CA GLU A 167 -15.12 1.23 -3.49
C GLU A 167 -16.58 0.77 -3.49
N THR A 168 -16.78 -0.55 -3.38
CA THR A 168 -18.12 -1.12 -3.31
C THR A 168 -18.54 -1.26 -1.85
N PRO A 169 -19.71 -0.73 -1.43
CA PRO A 169 -20.15 -0.82 -0.05
C PRO A 169 -20.33 -2.29 0.37
N PRO A 170 -20.04 -2.62 1.64
CA PRO A 170 -20.21 -3.99 2.13
C PRO A 170 -21.65 -4.48 1.95
N GLU A 171 -21.82 -5.75 1.56
CA GLU A 171 -23.15 -6.32 1.35
C GLU A 171 -23.96 -6.34 2.66
N THR A 172 -24.91 -5.42 2.79
CA THR A 172 -25.84 -5.39 3.92
C THR A 172 -26.78 -6.60 3.90
N LYS A 173 -27.15 -7.12 5.08
CA LYS A 173 -28.10 -8.24 5.22
C LYS A 173 -29.43 -8.00 4.50
N SER A 174 -29.86 -6.74 4.36
CA SER A 174 -31.06 -6.34 3.63
C SER A 174 -30.91 -6.52 2.10
N ARG A 175 -29.75 -6.20 1.52
CA ARG A 175 -29.46 -6.46 0.09
C ARG A 175 -29.39 -7.95 -0.24
N LYS A 176 -28.84 -8.77 0.65
CA LYS A 176 -28.86 -10.25 0.51
C LYS A 176 -30.28 -10.82 0.48
N ARG A 177 -31.18 -10.30 1.33
CA ARG A 177 -32.60 -10.68 1.34
C ARG A 177 -33.34 -10.28 0.06
N LYS A 178 -33.02 -9.11 -0.52
CA LYS A 178 -33.64 -8.63 -1.76
C LYS A 178 -33.19 -9.44 -2.98
N LYS A 179 -31.88 -9.67 -3.14
CA LYS A 179 -31.32 -10.57 -4.17
C LYS A 179 -31.90 -11.99 -4.09
N ARG A 180 -31.99 -12.57 -2.88
CA ARG A 180 -32.60 -13.92 -2.70
C ARG A 180 -34.08 -13.98 -3.07
N ARG A 181 -34.84 -12.90 -2.86
CA ARG A 181 -36.25 -12.83 -3.26
C ARG A 181 -36.41 -12.70 -4.78
N GLU A 182 -35.56 -11.90 -5.43
CA GLU A 182 -35.54 -11.72 -6.88
C GLU A 182 -35.00 -12.95 -7.64
N SER A 183 -34.14 -13.76 -7.01
CA SER A 183 -33.59 -15.00 -7.60
C SER A 183 -34.46 -16.25 -7.39
N SER A 184 -35.56 -16.16 -6.63
CA SER A 184 -36.51 -17.27 -6.51
C SER A 184 -37.35 -17.33 -7.78
N PRO A 185 -37.44 -18.47 -8.50
CA PRO A 185 -38.32 -18.57 -9.64
C PRO A 185 -39.74 -18.32 -9.15
N SER A 186 -40.44 -17.35 -9.75
CA SER A 186 -41.88 -17.24 -9.59
C SER A 186 -42.49 -18.55 -10.06
N GLY A 187 -42.96 -19.36 -9.12
CA GLY A 187 -43.66 -20.59 -9.40
C GLY A 187 -44.82 -20.28 -10.34
N LYS A 188 -44.71 -20.73 -11.59
CA LYS A 188 -45.82 -20.72 -12.54
C LYS A 188 -46.88 -21.65 -11.98
N ARG A 189 -48.04 -21.08 -11.62
CA ARG A 189 -49.30 -21.79 -11.49
C ARG A 189 -49.81 -22.17 -12.87
#